data_AF-A0A1C6PFY7-F1
#
_entry.id   AF-A0A1C6PFY7-F1
#
_cell.length_a   1.000
_cell.length_b   1.000
_cell.length_c   1.000
_cell.angle_alpha   90.00
_cell.angle_beta   90.00
_cell.angle_gamma   90.00
#
_symmetry.space_group_name_H-M   'P 1'
#
loop_
_entity.id
_entity.type
_entity.pdbx_description
1 polymer ?
#
loop_
_entity_poly.entity_id
_entity_poly.type
_entity_poly.pdbx_seq_one_letter_code
_entity_poly.pdbx_strand_id
1 'polypeptide(L)' 'MINIANNLASREIQIHADNARNGDVLTTRADPRRAQSVLGWQPTVDLPTGMRAQMQALAHPAYRTAA' A
#
# COMPACT_ATOMS: atom_id res chain seq x y z
N MET A 1 2.26 4.99 8.69
CA MET A 1 1.49 4.09 7.81
C MET A 1 0.31 3.44 8.54
N ILE A 2 0.52 2.82 9.71
CA ILE A 2 -0.53 2.16 10.51
C ILE A 2 -1.81 3.03 10.69
N ASN A 3 -1.66 4.33 10.98
CA ASN A 3 -2.82 5.23 11.13
C ASN A 3 -3.69 5.34 9.86
N ILE A 4 -3.10 5.23 8.66
CA ILE A 4 -3.86 5.23 7.40
C ILE A 4 -4.74 3.97 7.34
N ALA A 5 -4.20 2.81 7.73
CA ALA A 5 -4.95 1.56 7.74
C ALA A 5 -6.09 1.58 8.77
N ASN A 6 -5.86 2.11 9.98
CA ASN A 6 -6.92 2.28 10.99
C ASN A 6 -8.05 3.19 10.48
N ASN A 7 -7.70 4.33 9.87
CA ASN A 7 -8.69 5.25 9.30
C ASN A 7 -9.50 4.60 8.16
N LEU A 8 -8.87 3.77 7.33
CA LEU A 8 -9.54 3.09 6.23
C LEU A 8 -10.42 1.93 6.68
N ALA A 9 -10.04 1.24 7.76
CA ALA A 9 -10.80 0.13 8.32
C ALA A 9 -11.98 0.58 9.20
N SER A 10 -12.06 1.87 9.53
CA SER A 10 -13.04 2.44 10.49
C SER A 10 -13.06 1.71 11.84
N ARG A 11 -11.95 1.09 12.22
CA ARG A 11 -11.74 0.37 13.47
C ARG A 11 -10.26 0.30 13.80
N GLU A 12 -9.96 0.08 15.06
CA GLU A 12 -8.59 -0.20 15.48
C GLU A 12 -8.13 -1.56 14.96
N ILE A 13 -6.97 -1.58 14.31
CA ILE A 13 -6.28 -2.80 13.92
C ILE A 13 -5.40 -3.23 15.10
N GLN A 14 -5.60 -4.46 15.57
CA GLN A 14 -4.75 -5.08 16.57
C GLN A 14 -3.39 -5.41 15.96
N ILE A 15 -2.31 -4.91 16.57
CA ILE A 15 -0.94 -5.04 16.06
C ILE A 15 -0.12 -5.82 17.07
N HIS A 16 0.54 -6.86 16.59
CA HIS A 16 1.51 -7.62 17.35
C HIS A 16 2.90 -7.31 16.79
N ALA A 17 3.79 -6.81 17.65
CA ALA A 17 5.18 -6.63 17.27
C ALA A 17 5.88 -8.00 17.16
N ASP A 18 6.69 -8.15 16.13
CA ASP A 18 7.50 -9.33 15.89
C ASP A 18 8.90 -8.89 15.44
N ASN A 19 9.85 -9.82 15.40
CA ASN A 19 11.22 -9.56 14.99
C ASN A 19 11.30 -9.28 13.49
N ALA A 20 12.24 -8.41 13.11
CA ALA A 20 12.62 -8.23 11.71
C ALA A 20 13.09 -9.55 11.10
N ARG A 21 12.76 -9.77 9.84
CA ARG A 21 13.13 -10.98 9.11
C ARG A 21 14.51 -10.83 8.48
N ASN A 22 15.19 -11.95 8.28
CA ASN A 22 16.47 -11.97 7.57
C ASN A 22 16.29 -11.41 6.15
N GLY A 23 17.07 -10.38 5.83
CA GLY A 23 16.99 -9.67 4.53
C GLY A 23 16.08 -8.43 4.54
N ASP A 24 15.40 -8.12 5.64
CA ASP A 24 14.64 -6.88 5.76
C ASP A 24 15.58 -5.67 5.70
N VAL A 25 15.22 -4.70 4.86
CA VAL A 25 15.89 -3.41 4.79
C VAL A 25 15.04 -2.38 5.53
N LEU A 26 15.63 -1.71 6.52
CA LEU A 26 14.97 -0.74 7.39
C LEU A 26 14.19 0.34 6.64
N THR A 27 14.73 0.85 5.55
CA THR A 27 14.07 1.85 4.71
C THR A 27 14.53 1.72 3.28
N THR A 28 13.59 1.78 2.34
CA THR A 28 13.86 1.81 0.91
C THR A 28 12.98 2.85 0.24
N ARG A 29 13.55 3.62 -0.70
CA ARG A 29 12.85 4.64 -1.48
C ARG A 29 13.50 4.77 -2.84
N ALA A 30 12.69 4.71 -3.89
CA ALA A 30 13.15 4.97 -5.25
C ALA A 30 13.28 6.47 -5.54
N ASP A 31 14.26 6.82 -6.36
CA ASP A 31 14.34 8.12 -7.02
C ASP A 31 13.55 8.05 -8.36
N PRO A 32 12.42 8.76 -8.51
CA PRO A 32 11.57 8.65 -9.68
C PRO A 32 12.10 9.44 -10.89
N ARG A 33 13.15 10.26 -10.74
CA ARG A 33 13.57 11.24 -11.77
C ARG A 33 13.89 10.59 -13.11
N ARG A 34 14.48 9.38 -13.12
CA ARG A 34 14.78 8.67 -14.38
C ARG A 34 13.52 8.24 -15.12
N ALA A 35 12.49 7.77 -14.41
CA ALA A 35 11.23 7.39 -15.04
C ALA A 35 10.53 8.63 -15.63
N GLN A 36 10.60 9.76 -14.93
CA GLN A 36 10.08 11.03 -15.42
C GLN A 36 10.83 11.50 -16.67
N SER A 37 12.17 11.50 -16.67
CA SER A 37 12.94 12.04 -17.79
C SER A 37 12.86 11.19 -19.05
N VAL A 38 12.78 9.86 -18.91
CA VAL A 38 12.80 8.92 -20.05
C VAL A 38 11.40 8.63 -20.56
N LEU A 39 10.40 8.51 -19.68
CA LEU A 39 9.06 8.05 -20.03
C LEU A 39 8.00 9.14 -19.87
N GLY A 40 8.34 10.31 -19.34
CA GLY A 40 7.36 11.30 -18.90
C GLY A 40 6.48 10.79 -17.74
N TRP A 41 6.87 9.69 -17.10
CA TRP A 41 6.05 9.02 -16.10
C TRP A 41 6.31 9.57 -14.70
N GLN A 42 5.24 9.77 -13.94
CA GLN A 42 5.30 10.09 -12.52
C GLN A 42 4.14 9.41 -11.76
N PRO A 43 4.28 9.16 -10.45
CA PRO A 43 3.16 8.72 -9.63
C PRO A 43 2.01 9.71 -9.67
N THR A 44 0.79 9.22 -9.88
CA THR A 44 -0.44 10.03 -9.93
C THR A 44 -1.40 9.72 -8.78
N VAL A 45 -1.12 8.67 -8.02
CA VAL A 45 -1.97 8.17 -6.93
C VAL A 45 -1.17 8.14 -5.64
N ASP A 46 -1.68 8.78 -4.60
CA ASP A 46 -1.10 8.72 -3.26
C ASP A 46 -1.47 7.42 -2.53
N LEU A 47 -0.79 7.15 -1.42
CA LEU A 47 -1.00 5.93 -0.66
C LEU A 47 -2.46 5.78 -0.16
N PRO A 48 -3.09 6.78 0.49
CA PRO A 48 -4.48 6.65 0.93
C PRO A 48 -5.47 6.35 -0.21
N THR A 49 -5.32 7.00 -1.37
CA THR A 49 -6.20 6.80 -2.53
C THR A 49 -6.02 5.40 -3.09
N GLY A 50 -4.77 4.95 -3.27
CA GLY A 50 -4.47 3.60 -3.75
C GLY A 50 -4.99 2.50 -2.81
N MET A 51 -4.81 2.66 -1.50
CA MET A 51 -5.32 1.69 -0.52
C MET A 51 -6.85 1.61 -0.51
N ARG A 52 -7.55 2.74 -0.64
CA ARG A 52 -9.02 2.75 -0.73
C ARG A 52 -9.51 1.99 -1.96
N ALA A 53 -8.90 2.24 -3.13
CA ALA A 53 -9.25 1.53 -4.36
C ALA A 53 -9.02 0.01 -4.22
N GLN A 54 -7.92 -0.40 -3.59
CA GLN A 54 -7.65 -1.81 -3.32
C GLN A 54 -8.71 -2.45 -2.41
N MET A 55 -9.10 -1.78 -1.32
CA MET A 55 -10.13 -2.29 -0.42
C MET A 55 -11.49 -2.44 -1.13
N GLN A 56 -11.84 -1.50 -2.00
CA GLN A 56 -13.06 -1.59 -2.82
C GLN A 56 -13.00 -2.79 -3.78
N ALA A 57 -11.85 -3.03 -4.42
CA ALA A 57 -11.66 -4.19 -5.29
C ALA A 57 -11.80 -5.52 -4.53
N LEU A 58 -11.23 -5.63 -3.33
CA LEU A 58 -11.33 -6.83 -2.48
C LEU A 58 -12.74 -7.08 -1.93
N ALA A 59 -13.53 -6.01 -1.75
CA ALA A 59 -14.93 -6.12 -1.36
C ALA A 59 -15.84 -6.55 -2.52
N HIS A 60 -15.35 -6.50 -3.76
CA HIS A 60 -16.14 -6.82 -4.94
C HIS A 60 -16.39 -8.33 -5.06
N PRO A 61 -17.63 -8.80 -5.32
CA PRO A 61 -17.99 -10.22 -5.31
C PRO A 61 -17.16 -11.09 -6.26
N ALA A 62 -16.79 -10.55 -7.43
CA ALA A 62 -15.99 -11.28 -8.43
C ALA A 62 -14.59 -11.68 -7.92
N TYR A 63 -14.04 -10.95 -6.93
CA TYR A 63 -12.74 -11.26 -6.34
C TYR A 63 -12.82 -12.34 -5.24
N ARG A 64 -13.99 -12.52 -4.62
CA ARG A 64 -14.19 -13.50 -3.53
C ARG A 64 -14.32 -14.94 -4.02
N THR A 65 -14.62 -15.17 -5.30
CA THR A 65 -14.78 -16.52 -5.86
C THR A 65 -13.47 -17.13 -6.37
N ALA A 66 -12.40 -16.33 -6.46
CA ALA A 66 -11.10 -16.75 -6.99
C ALA A 66 -10.00 -16.96 -5.93
N ALA A 67 -10.33 -16.81 -4.64
CA ALA A 67 -9.40 -16.89 -3.50
C ALA A 67 -9.71 -18.08 -2.58
#